data_AF-H3NUI2-F1
#
_entry.id   AF-H3NUI2-F1
#
_cell.length_a   1.000
_cell.length_b   1.000
_cell.length_c   1.000
_cell.angle_alpha   90.00
_cell.angle_beta   90.00
_cell.angle_gamma   90.00
#
_symmetry.space_group_name_H-M   'P 1'
#
loop_
_entity.id
_entity.type
_entity.pdbx_description
1 polymer ?
#
loop_
_entity_poly.entity_id
_entity_poly.type
_entity_poly.pdbx_seq_one_letter_code
_entity_poly.pdbx_strand_id
1 'polypeptide(L)'
;MLAANWRDLRSALSGGAIRLAGFAVIFALLGMFVQMVTVAYPILAPSSLTEVAVSSALTEDALPTDEPVSKVRLDKSRLFPVPGNWRLYGKPGEPWFWIHEFTGFRIENTALPTEWVKATPVGRDRGLVLLTVDGLISHHHYLASKLAGDAPSTELVEQLFVSNDLFLLQGHPRLSVVAVASENNLIQLLDFRNPETPLSQSITFVPTALEWRSSTRLVVIGDRERRTFEFETTDIGGAWDRLISPVHYEGYEAPNYLWLPLPASEEAEPKYSIAPLLFGTFKAAFLALIFSVPLSLGAAIYVGFFMSEVQRGRIRPAIDMLTAFPTVVLGAIGLFWIAPNFERVLSALFGVVVLFPLLTTLAVFLLRSAGLRLVRLDALDDWPIKLLPLVLIILIFSCWVGLRGAGLLPGGSLAEFLAIRGITLNYFNSLLVGLVLGLAITPTIFSVAEEAIHSVPRNLSSGALALGSTPWQSYRDIVLPLAMPGMIAAVMIGFGRAAGETMILLILSGNTGVIDVSVFEGLRSVSASLALELPEAPRNSSHYFVLFVMGLLLFASTFAINTAAELIKDRVKARTRGV
;
A
#
# COMPACT_ATOMS: atom_id res chain seq x y z
N MET A 1 42.89 -43.06 21.84
CA MET A 1 42.50 -42.90 20.43
C MET A 1 40.98 -42.98 20.21
N LEU A 2 40.27 -44.02 20.66
CA LEU A 2 38.81 -44.16 20.45
C LEU A 2 37.95 -43.01 20.99
N ALA A 3 38.27 -42.46 22.18
CA ALA A 3 37.52 -41.33 22.75
C ALA A 3 37.75 -39.98 22.04
N ALA A 4 38.89 -39.80 21.38
CA ALA A 4 39.18 -38.61 20.58
C ALA A 4 38.39 -38.63 19.27
N ASN A 5 38.39 -39.78 18.57
CA ASN A 5 37.58 -40.01 17.37
C ASN A 5 36.08 -39.81 17.62
N TRP A 6 35.57 -40.15 18.81
CA TRP A 6 34.16 -39.96 19.15
C TRP A 6 33.78 -38.47 19.34
N ARG A 7 34.67 -37.65 19.88
CA ARG A 7 34.44 -36.20 20.03
C ARG A 7 34.47 -35.49 18.68
N ASP A 8 35.40 -35.88 17.82
CA ASP A 8 35.51 -35.32 16.46
C ASP A 8 34.33 -35.73 15.58
N LEU A 9 33.88 -36.99 15.67
CA LEU A 9 32.69 -37.47 14.98
C LEU A 9 31.42 -36.74 15.48
N ARG A 10 31.26 -36.55 16.79
CA ARG A 10 30.12 -35.81 17.36
C ARG A 10 30.12 -34.35 16.95
N SER A 11 31.29 -33.71 16.89
CA SER A 11 31.46 -32.33 16.41
C SER A 11 31.15 -32.19 14.92
N ALA A 12 31.60 -33.15 14.10
CA ALA A 12 31.29 -33.19 12.66
C ALA A 12 29.79 -33.42 12.42
N LEU A 13 29.16 -34.32 13.18
CA LEU A 13 27.72 -34.58 13.07
C LEU A 13 26.88 -33.40 13.56
N SER A 14 27.23 -32.75 14.68
CA SER A 14 26.50 -31.57 15.16
C SER A 14 26.69 -30.37 14.22
N GLY A 15 27.91 -30.15 13.73
CA GLY A 15 28.19 -29.12 12.73
C GLY A 15 27.46 -29.38 11.40
N GLY A 16 27.41 -30.63 10.96
CA GLY A 16 26.63 -31.06 9.80
C GLY A 16 25.13 -30.82 9.98
N ALA A 17 24.58 -31.19 11.14
CA ALA A 17 23.17 -30.97 11.46
C ALA A 17 22.79 -29.48 11.49
N ILE A 18 23.64 -28.62 12.06
CA ILE A 18 23.41 -27.17 12.08
C ILE A 18 23.41 -26.59 10.66
N ARG A 19 24.38 -26.99 9.83
CA ARG A 19 24.44 -26.55 8.43
C ARG A 19 23.23 -27.03 7.65
N LEU A 20 22.83 -28.29 7.81
CA LEU A 20 21.66 -28.86 7.16
C LEU A 20 20.37 -28.17 7.59
N ALA A 21 20.22 -27.85 8.87
CA ALA A 21 19.11 -27.05 9.38
C ALA A 21 19.09 -25.64 8.79
N GLY A 22 20.26 -24.98 8.71
CA GLY A 22 20.39 -23.67 8.06
C GLY A 22 20.00 -23.71 6.59
N PHE A 23 20.48 -24.71 5.84
CA PHE A 23 20.09 -24.92 4.45
C PHE A 23 18.60 -25.19 4.31
N ALA A 24 18.01 -26.02 5.17
CA ALA A 24 16.57 -26.32 5.13
C ALA A 24 15.71 -25.06 5.29
N VAL A 25 16.09 -24.14 6.18
CA VAL A 25 15.41 -22.84 6.34
C VAL A 25 15.50 -22.00 5.07
N ILE A 26 16.69 -21.90 4.46
CA ILE A 26 16.87 -21.15 3.21
C ILE A 26 16.03 -21.74 2.07
N PHE A 27 16.04 -23.07 1.92
CA PHE A 27 15.23 -23.76 0.92
C PHE A 27 13.72 -23.60 1.16
N ALA A 28 13.28 -23.62 2.42
CA ALA A 28 11.88 -23.37 2.75
C ALA A 28 11.46 -21.93 2.40
N LEU A 29 12.28 -20.94 2.72
CA LEU A 29 12.03 -19.54 2.36
C LEU A 29 12.02 -19.33 0.84
N LEU A 30 12.98 -19.94 0.13
CA LEU A 30 13.04 -19.89 -1.33
C LEU A 30 11.84 -20.59 -1.95
N GLY A 31 11.44 -21.76 -1.43
CA GLY A 31 10.26 -22.50 -1.87
C GLY A 31 8.98 -21.69 -1.67
N MET A 32 8.82 -21.02 -0.52
CA MET A 32 7.69 -20.12 -0.26
C MET A 32 7.68 -18.93 -1.22
N PHE A 33 8.84 -18.31 -1.47
CA PHE A 33 8.96 -17.22 -2.43
C PHE A 33 8.59 -17.66 -3.85
N VAL A 34 9.12 -18.81 -4.31
CA VAL A 34 8.79 -19.39 -5.62
C VAL A 34 7.29 -19.69 -5.70
N GLN A 35 6.69 -20.26 -4.66
CA GLN A 35 5.24 -20.51 -4.62
C GLN A 35 4.44 -19.21 -4.72
N MET A 36 4.84 -18.15 -4.01
CA MET A 36 4.19 -16.84 -4.10
C MET A 36 4.31 -16.25 -5.51
N VAL A 37 5.48 -16.35 -6.16
CA VAL A 37 5.68 -15.91 -7.55
C VAL A 37 4.82 -16.70 -8.51
N THR A 38 4.74 -18.03 -8.36
CA THR A 38 3.88 -18.88 -9.19
C THR A 38 2.40 -18.51 -9.05
N VAL A 39 1.93 -18.20 -7.84
CA VAL A 39 0.55 -17.75 -7.62
C VAL A 39 0.31 -16.36 -8.18
N ALA A 40 1.30 -15.45 -8.11
CA ALA A 40 1.22 -14.13 -8.72
C ALA A 40 1.42 -14.13 -10.25
N TYR A 41 1.88 -15.22 -10.85
CA TYR A 41 2.19 -15.27 -12.28
C TYR A 41 1.00 -14.95 -13.21
N PRO A 42 -0.25 -15.39 -12.95
CA PRO A 42 -1.35 -15.14 -13.87
C PRO A 42 -1.70 -13.66 -14.01
N ILE A 43 -1.52 -12.85 -12.96
CA ILE A 43 -1.67 -11.41 -13.09
C ILE A 43 -0.52 -10.87 -13.96
N LEU A 44 0.69 -11.45 -13.85
CA LEU A 44 1.94 -11.11 -14.57
C LEU A 44 1.91 -11.43 -16.05
N ALA A 45 1.17 -12.45 -16.41
CA ALA A 45 1.08 -12.90 -17.78
C ALA A 45 0.36 -11.85 -18.66
N PRO A 46 0.87 -11.59 -19.87
CA PRO A 46 0.11 -10.84 -20.86
C PRO A 46 -1.19 -11.60 -21.18
N SER A 47 -2.21 -10.86 -21.60
CA SER A 47 -3.43 -11.46 -22.11
C SER A 47 -3.13 -12.36 -23.30
N SER A 48 -3.89 -13.44 -23.45
CA SER A 48 -3.70 -14.38 -24.55
C SER A 48 -5.03 -14.72 -25.21
N LEU A 49 -4.96 -14.97 -26.51
CA LEU A 49 -6.06 -15.47 -27.32
C LEU A 49 -5.60 -16.75 -27.97
N THR A 50 -6.25 -17.87 -27.68
CA THR A 50 -5.90 -19.19 -28.23
C THR A 50 -7.10 -19.82 -28.92
N GLU A 51 -6.87 -20.53 -30.02
CA GLU A 51 -7.94 -21.27 -30.70
C GLU A 51 -8.14 -22.61 -29.99
N VAL A 52 -9.36 -22.89 -29.55
CA VAL A 52 -9.70 -24.16 -28.90
C VAL A 52 -10.23 -25.13 -29.95
N ALA A 53 -9.50 -26.22 -30.17
CA ALA A 53 -9.98 -27.32 -31.00
C ALA A 53 -11.27 -27.88 -30.41
N VAL A 54 -12.36 -27.87 -31.19
CA VAL A 54 -13.64 -28.42 -30.77
C VAL A 54 -13.49 -29.93 -30.58
N SER A 55 -13.34 -30.37 -29.33
CA SER A 55 -13.60 -31.77 -28.97
C SER A 55 -15.08 -32.03 -29.22
N SER A 56 -15.38 -32.95 -30.13
CA SER A 56 -16.71 -33.37 -30.56
C SER A 56 -17.47 -34.12 -29.45
N ALA A 57 -17.63 -33.52 -28.28
CA ALA A 57 -18.30 -34.12 -27.15
C ALA A 57 -18.85 -33.06 -26.18
N LEU A 58 -19.74 -32.18 -26.65
CA LEU A 58 -20.82 -31.66 -25.82
C LEU A 58 -22.08 -31.53 -26.67
N THR A 59 -23.07 -32.28 -26.23
CA THR A 59 -24.41 -32.50 -26.75
C THR A 59 -25.12 -31.20 -27.10
N GLU A 60 -25.94 -31.25 -28.15
CA GLU A 60 -27.03 -30.30 -28.39
C GLU A 60 -27.85 -30.14 -27.11
N ASP A 61 -27.67 -29.03 -26.39
CA ASP A 61 -28.59 -28.64 -25.33
C ASP A 61 -29.05 -27.20 -25.52
N ALA A 62 -30.36 -27.11 -25.73
CA ALA A 62 -31.26 -25.97 -25.58
C ALA A 62 -31.02 -24.71 -26.45
N LEU A 63 -31.64 -24.72 -27.64
CA LEU A 63 -32.20 -23.52 -28.27
C LEU A 63 -33.20 -22.85 -27.31
N PRO A 64 -33.12 -21.54 -27.02
CA PRO A 64 -34.25 -20.81 -26.46
C PRO A 64 -35.30 -20.67 -27.55
N THR A 65 -36.50 -21.19 -27.27
CA THR A 65 -37.72 -21.04 -28.05
C THR A 65 -38.11 -19.57 -28.23
N ASP A 66 -38.38 -19.18 -29.48
CA ASP A 66 -39.00 -17.91 -29.83
C ASP A 66 -40.40 -17.78 -29.17
N GLU A 67 -40.54 -16.85 -28.22
CA GLU A 67 -41.85 -16.29 -27.86
C GLU A 67 -42.13 -15.03 -28.71
N PRO A 68 -43.34 -14.88 -29.27
CA PRO A 68 -43.68 -13.71 -30.07
C PRO A 68 -44.07 -12.54 -29.15
N VAL A 69 -43.11 -11.67 -28.81
CA VAL A 69 -43.42 -10.42 -28.10
C VAL A 69 -43.87 -9.34 -29.09
N SER A 70 -45.17 -9.05 -29.05
CA SER A 70 -45.81 -7.98 -29.82
C SER A 70 -45.55 -6.58 -29.23
N LYS A 71 -45.19 -5.63 -30.11
CA LYS A 71 -45.37 -4.14 -30.07
C LYS A 71 -44.78 -3.41 -28.85
N VAL A 72 -43.71 -2.61 -28.94
CA VAL A 72 -43.49 -1.42 -29.79
C VAL A 72 -42.08 -1.48 -30.39
N ARG A 73 -41.98 -1.29 -31.71
CA ARG A 73 -40.73 -1.46 -32.48
C ARG A 73 -39.94 -0.14 -32.48
N LEU A 74 -39.28 0.17 -31.38
CA LEU A 74 -38.02 0.93 -31.45
C LEU A 74 -36.99 -0.04 -32.05
N ASP A 75 -36.17 0.45 -32.98
CA ASP A 75 -35.11 -0.35 -33.60
C ASP A 75 -34.11 -0.75 -32.50
N LYS A 76 -34.26 -1.97 -31.93
CA LYS A 76 -33.49 -2.44 -30.76
C LYS A 76 -31.98 -2.44 -31.03
N SER A 77 -31.56 -2.38 -32.30
CA SER A 77 -30.18 -2.27 -32.74
C SER A 77 -29.52 -0.90 -32.47
N ARG A 78 -30.31 0.12 -32.09
CA ARG A 78 -29.86 1.53 -31.94
C ARG A 78 -30.05 2.09 -30.52
N LEU A 79 -30.46 1.24 -29.58
CA LEU A 79 -30.60 1.58 -28.16
C LEU A 79 -29.52 0.85 -27.38
N PHE A 80 -28.65 1.62 -26.74
CA PHE A 80 -27.59 1.09 -25.89
C PHE A 80 -28.04 1.16 -24.43
N PRO A 81 -27.91 0.06 -23.68
CA PRO A 81 -28.12 0.06 -22.24
C PRO A 81 -27.09 0.97 -21.58
N VAL A 82 -27.53 1.69 -20.55
CA VAL A 82 -26.72 2.60 -19.74
C VAL A 82 -27.11 2.33 -18.28
N PRO A 83 -26.17 2.37 -17.33
CA PRO A 83 -26.50 2.22 -15.92
C PRO A 83 -27.42 3.36 -15.45
N GLY A 84 -28.43 3.00 -14.65
CA GLY A 84 -29.50 3.91 -14.25
C GLY A 84 -30.68 3.89 -15.23
N ASN A 85 -31.75 4.62 -14.92
CA ASN A 85 -33.00 4.58 -15.70
C ASN A 85 -32.90 5.36 -17.05
N TRP A 86 -31.76 5.27 -17.72
CA TRP A 86 -31.44 5.96 -18.96
C TRP A 86 -31.02 4.97 -20.04
N ARG A 87 -31.27 5.33 -21.29
CA ARG A 87 -30.81 4.60 -22.47
C ARG A 87 -30.19 5.58 -23.44
N LEU A 88 -29.15 5.15 -24.14
CA LEU A 88 -28.51 5.97 -25.16
C LEU A 88 -29.02 5.55 -26.53
N TYR A 89 -29.55 6.51 -27.30
CA TYR A 89 -29.99 6.31 -28.68
C TYR A 89 -29.04 7.02 -29.63
N GLY A 90 -28.58 6.29 -30.65
CA GLY A 90 -27.74 6.85 -31.69
C GLY A 90 -28.06 6.26 -33.05
N LYS A 91 -28.00 7.09 -34.07
CA LYS A 91 -28.01 6.66 -35.48
C LYS A 91 -26.81 7.29 -36.20
N PRO A 92 -26.10 6.54 -37.08
CA PRO A 92 -25.01 7.10 -37.87
C PRO A 92 -25.42 8.38 -38.61
N GLY A 93 -24.64 9.46 -38.44
CA GLY A 93 -24.88 10.76 -39.06
C GLY A 93 -25.90 11.65 -38.35
N GLU A 94 -26.50 11.20 -37.24
CA GLU A 94 -27.43 11.99 -36.41
C GLU A 94 -26.83 12.21 -35.01
N PRO A 95 -27.24 13.28 -34.29
CA PRO A 95 -26.83 13.50 -32.91
C PRO A 95 -27.35 12.39 -31.98
N TRP A 96 -26.59 12.15 -30.92
CA TRP A 96 -26.93 11.16 -29.90
C TRP A 96 -27.97 11.71 -28.92
N PHE A 97 -28.84 10.85 -28.40
CA PHE A 97 -29.87 11.25 -27.45
C PHE A 97 -29.91 10.33 -26.23
N TRP A 98 -29.88 10.91 -25.03
CA TRP A 98 -30.27 10.25 -23.80
C TRP A 98 -31.79 10.15 -23.73
N ILE A 99 -32.31 8.96 -23.46
CA ILE A 99 -33.73 8.70 -23.32
C ILE A 99 -33.98 8.13 -21.93
N HIS A 100 -34.75 8.82 -21.09
CA HIS A 100 -35.13 8.30 -19.78
C HIS A 100 -36.17 7.19 -19.94
N GLU A 101 -35.96 6.05 -19.29
CA GLU A 101 -36.70 4.81 -19.52
C GLU A 101 -38.18 4.94 -19.15
N PHE A 102 -38.49 5.62 -18.04
CA PHE A 102 -39.86 5.73 -17.54
C PHE A 102 -40.63 6.93 -18.12
N THR A 103 -39.95 8.02 -18.44
CA THR A 103 -40.59 9.28 -18.86
C THR A 103 -40.50 9.52 -20.36
N GLY A 104 -39.60 8.82 -21.06
CA GLY A 104 -39.32 9.04 -22.47
C GLY A 104 -38.66 10.39 -22.77
N PHE A 105 -38.25 11.15 -21.74
CA PHE A 105 -37.61 12.44 -21.87
C PHE A 105 -36.29 12.31 -22.66
N ARG A 106 -36.05 13.22 -23.60
CA ARG A 106 -34.89 13.18 -24.49
C ARG A 106 -33.98 14.38 -24.28
N ILE A 107 -32.69 14.11 -24.07
CA ILE A 107 -31.64 15.14 -23.99
C ILE A 107 -30.57 14.80 -25.03
N GLU A 108 -30.13 15.79 -25.80
CA GLU A 108 -29.05 15.60 -26.76
C GLU A 108 -27.70 15.38 -26.05
N ASN A 109 -26.92 14.42 -26.52
CA ASN A 109 -25.54 14.19 -26.09
C ASN A 109 -24.58 14.75 -27.15
N THR A 110 -23.88 15.83 -26.80
CA THR A 110 -22.92 16.51 -27.69
C THR A 110 -21.48 16.00 -27.57
N ALA A 111 -21.19 15.10 -26.62
CA ALA A 111 -19.84 14.61 -26.37
C ALA A 111 -19.43 13.44 -27.28
N LEU A 112 -20.40 12.75 -27.89
CA LEU A 112 -20.14 11.65 -28.82
C LEU A 112 -20.08 12.14 -30.28
N PRO A 113 -19.20 11.56 -31.12
CA PRO A 113 -19.11 11.91 -32.53
C PRO A 113 -20.38 11.48 -33.30
N THR A 114 -20.82 12.31 -34.24
CA THR A 114 -21.97 12.04 -35.12
C THR A 114 -21.60 11.11 -36.28
N GLU A 115 -20.35 11.13 -36.72
CA GLU A 115 -19.83 10.33 -37.84
C GLU A 115 -19.24 8.99 -37.33
N TRP A 116 -20.11 7.98 -37.19
CA TRP A 116 -19.74 6.65 -36.74
C TRP A 116 -20.40 5.56 -37.57
N VAL A 117 -19.76 4.40 -37.66
CA VAL A 117 -20.16 3.24 -38.47
C VAL A 117 -20.81 2.17 -37.60
N LYS A 118 -20.15 1.80 -36.50
CA LYS A 118 -20.64 0.80 -35.53
C LYS A 118 -20.42 1.26 -34.11
N ALA A 119 -21.28 0.77 -33.22
CA ALA A 119 -21.24 1.05 -31.79
C ALA A 119 -21.57 -0.23 -31.02
N THR A 120 -20.89 -0.45 -29.90
CA THR A 120 -21.14 -1.61 -29.02
C THR A 120 -20.96 -1.20 -27.56
N PRO A 121 -21.81 -1.69 -26.64
CA PRO A 121 -21.56 -1.51 -25.23
C PRO A 121 -20.39 -2.39 -24.77
N VAL A 122 -19.66 -1.94 -23.76
CA VAL A 122 -18.51 -2.65 -23.21
C VAL A 122 -18.51 -2.56 -21.68
N GLY A 123 -17.85 -3.50 -21.00
CA GLY A 123 -17.64 -3.42 -19.55
C GLY A 123 -18.92 -3.60 -18.73
N ARG A 124 -19.85 -4.48 -19.13
CA ARG A 124 -21.23 -4.56 -18.59
C ARG A 124 -22.02 -3.26 -18.80
N ASP A 125 -22.09 -2.83 -20.04
CA ASP A 125 -22.89 -1.67 -20.46
C ASP A 125 -22.48 -0.34 -19.80
N ARG A 126 -21.28 -0.26 -19.21
CA ARG A 126 -20.77 0.92 -18.50
C ARG A 126 -19.92 1.84 -19.38
N GLY A 127 -19.47 1.31 -20.51
CA GLY A 127 -18.82 2.09 -21.56
C GLY A 127 -19.45 1.83 -22.94
N LEU A 128 -19.10 2.71 -23.86
CA LEU A 128 -19.47 2.62 -25.27
C LEU A 128 -18.21 2.67 -26.11
N VAL A 129 -18.10 1.75 -27.06
CA VAL A 129 -17.03 1.80 -28.07
C VAL A 129 -17.65 2.10 -29.42
N LEU A 130 -17.08 3.11 -30.08
CA LEU A 130 -17.50 3.59 -31.39
C LEU A 130 -16.39 3.35 -32.41
N LEU A 131 -16.75 2.87 -33.60
CA LEU A 131 -15.90 2.87 -34.78
C LEU A 131 -16.33 4.05 -35.67
N THR A 132 -15.41 4.99 -35.89
CA THR A 132 -15.61 6.14 -36.76
C THR A 132 -15.32 5.81 -38.23
N VAL A 133 -15.75 6.69 -39.14
CA VAL A 133 -15.52 6.53 -40.59
C VAL A 133 -14.03 6.57 -40.94
N ASP A 134 -13.23 7.27 -40.15
CA ASP A 134 -11.78 7.43 -40.32
C ASP A 134 -10.96 6.22 -39.80
N GLY A 135 -11.61 5.13 -39.38
CA GLY A 135 -10.94 3.95 -38.82
C GLY A 135 -10.51 4.11 -37.35
N LEU A 136 -10.90 5.20 -36.68
CA LEU A 136 -10.63 5.37 -35.24
C LEU A 136 -11.67 4.63 -34.42
N ILE A 137 -11.18 3.84 -33.46
CA ILE A 137 -11.99 3.24 -32.40
C ILE A 137 -11.85 4.10 -31.15
N SER A 138 -12.95 4.69 -30.70
CA SER A 138 -12.99 5.50 -29.50
C SER A 138 -13.77 4.80 -28.39
N HIS A 139 -13.17 4.69 -27.21
CA HIS A 139 -13.81 4.16 -26.01
C HIS A 139 -14.25 5.30 -25.10
N HIS A 140 -15.53 5.26 -24.68
CA HIS A 140 -16.16 6.26 -23.83
C HIS A 140 -16.74 5.61 -22.59
N HIS A 141 -16.59 6.24 -21.43
CA HIS A 141 -17.26 5.84 -20.19
C HIS A 141 -18.55 6.64 -19.97
N TYR A 142 -19.52 5.99 -19.33
CA TYR A 142 -20.70 6.68 -18.81
C TYR A 142 -20.41 7.23 -17.41
N LEU A 143 -20.71 8.51 -17.22
CA LEU A 143 -20.65 9.19 -15.94
C LEU A 143 -22.09 9.43 -15.46
N ALA A 144 -22.42 8.89 -14.30
CA ALA A 144 -23.70 9.18 -13.65
C ALA A 144 -23.77 10.66 -13.28
N SER A 145 -24.95 11.27 -13.45
CA SER A 145 -25.12 12.67 -13.07
C SER A 145 -25.03 12.87 -11.55
N LYS A 146 -24.40 13.97 -11.12
CA LYS A 146 -24.30 14.39 -9.72
C LYS A 146 -25.64 14.93 -9.16
N LEU A 147 -26.57 15.32 -10.04
CA LEU A 147 -27.89 15.85 -9.69
C LEU A 147 -29.00 14.85 -10.03
N ALA A 148 -29.93 14.63 -9.11
CA ALA A 148 -31.05 13.71 -9.32
C ALA A 148 -31.96 14.22 -10.45
N GLY A 149 -31.99 13.49 -11.57
CA GLY A 149 -32.85 13.77 -12.73
C GLY A 149 -32.13 14.33 -13.96
N ASP A 150 -30.86 14.70 -13.83
CA ASP A 150 -30.03 15.11 -14.98
C ASP A 150 -29.56 13.90 -15.79
N ALA A 151 -29.36 14.09 -17.10
CA ALA A 151 -28.83 13.04 -17.97
C ALA A 151 -27.39 12.68 -17.58
N PRO A 152 -26.99 11.41 -17.79
CA PRO A 152 -25.58 11.00 -17.73
C PRO A 152 -24.74 11.79 -18.74
N SER A 153 -23.44 11.89 -18.48
CA SER A 153 -22.47 12.39 -19.46
C SER A 153 -21.60 11.26 -19.98
N THR A 154 -20.98 11.45 -21.15
CA THR A 154 -19.98 10.54 -21.71
C THR A 154 -18.63 11.23 -21.72
N GLU A 155 -17.60 10.49 -21.31
CA GLU A 155 -16.21 10.96 -21.35
C GLU A 155 -15.37 10.03 -22.21
N LEU A 156 -14.54 10.63 -23.07
CA LEU A 156 -13.60 9.89 -23.91
C LEU A 156 -12.42 9.39 -23.07
N VAL A 157 -12.21 8.08 -23.06
CA VAL A 157 -11.13 7.44 -22.29
C VAL A 157 -9.89 7.26 -23.15
N GLU A 158 -10.04 6.63 -24.32
CA GLU A 158 -8.92 6.25 -25.19
C GLU A 158 -9.39 6.22 -26.65
N GLN A 159 -8.49 6.54 -27.58
CA GLN A 159 -8.72 6.39 -29.01
C GLN A 159 -7.58 5.59 -29.64
N LEU A 160 -7.95 4.55 -30.39
CA LEU A 160 -7.01 3.70 -31.08
C LEU A 160 -7.28 3.78 -32.58
N PHE A 161 -6.22 3.99 -33.36
CA PHE A 161 -6.31 3.89 -34.81
C PHE A 161 -6.26 2.42 -35.23
N VAL A 162 -7.25 1.99 -36.01
CA VAL A 162 -7.30 0.63 -36.55
C VAL A 162 -7.53 0.71 -38.06
N SER A 163 -7.05 -0.29 -38.81
CA SER A 163 -7.18 -0.28 -40.28
C SER A 163 -8.63 -0.04 -40.71
N ASN A 164 -8.84 0.61 -41.85
CA ASN A 164 -10.18 0.88 -42.38
C ASN A 164 -10.92 -0.39 -42.85
N ASP A 165 -10.24 -1.53 -42.86
CA ASP A 165 -10.76 -2.82 -43.34
C ASP A 165 -11.60 -3.56 -42.28
N LEU A 166 -12.14 -2.86 -41.28
CA LEU A 166 -12.92 -3.47 -40.19
C LEU A 166 -14.40 -3.53 -40.54
N PHE A 167 -15.00 -4.71 -40.42
CA PHE A 167 -16.41 -4.89 -40.75
C PHE A 167 -17.24 -5.52 -39.63
N LEU A 168 -16.65 -6.11 -38.58
CA LEU A 168 -17.37 -6.57 -37.38
C LEU A 168 -16.73 -6.00 -36.12
N LEU A 169 -17.58 -5.66 -35.14
CA LEU A 169 -17.18 -5.07 -33.87
C LEU A 169 -18.13 -5.57 -32.78
N GLN A 170 -17.58 -6.15 -31.72
CA GLN A 170 -18.35 -6.72 -30.62
C GLN A 170 -17.64 -6.48 -29.28
N GLY A 171 -18.33 -5.79 -28.36
CA GLY A 171 -17.83 -5.52 -27.02
C GLY A 171 -17.84 -6.74 -26.12
N HIS A 172 -16.84 -6.82 -25.24
CA HIS A 172 -16.75 -7.85 -24.23
C HIS A 172 -17.79 -7.60 -23.12
N PRO A 173 -18.51 -8.65 -22.67
CA PRO A 173 -19.63 -8.48 -21.73
C PRO A 173 -19.21 -7.97 -20.35
N ARG A 174 -17.94 -8.15 -19.94
CA ARG A 174 -17.46 -7.81 -18.58
C ARG A 174 -16.35 -6.76 -18.50
N LEU A 175 -15.54 -6.63 -19.54
CA LEU A 175 -14.24 -5.95 -19.50
C LEU A 175 -14.20 -4.91 -20.62
N SER A 176 -13.36 -3.88 -20.47
CA SER A 176 -13.09 -2.86 -21.50
C SER A 176 -12.24 -3.42 -22.65
N VAL A 177 -12.78 -4.42 -23.33
CA VAL A 177 -12.15 -5.15 -24.45
C VAL A 177 -13.15 -5.21 -25.60
N VAL A 178 -12.67 -5.04 -26.83
CA VAL A 178 -13.50 -5.17 -28.03
C VAL A 178 -12.87 -6.18 -28.99
N ALA A 179 -13.71 -7.09 -29.48
CA ALA A 179 -13.37 -7.99 -30.56
C ALA A 179 -13.72 -7.34 -31.89
N VAL A 180 -12.76 -7.37 -32.81
CA VAL A 180 -12.89 -6.79 -34.13
C VAL A 180 -12.46 -7.82 -35.17
N ALA A 181 -13.19 -7.90 -36.29
CA ALA A 181 -12.76 -8.67 -37.44
C ALA A 181 -12.54 -7.77 -38.65
N SER A 182 -11.43 -8.03 -39.34
CA SER A 182 -11.01 -7.34 -40.56
C SER A 182 -11.27 -8.20 -41.79
N GLU A 183 -11.46 -7.55 -42.94
CA GLU A 183 -11.62 -8.19 -44.26
C GLU A 183 -10.43 -9.09 -44.65
N ASN A 184 -9.25 -8.86 -44.06
CA ASN A 184 -8.06 -9.68 -44.25
C ASN A 184 -8.10 -11.04 -43.50
N ASN A 185 -9.28 -11.51 -43.10
CA ASN A 185 -9.47 -12.70 -42.27
C ASN A 185 -8.61 -12.66 -40.99
N LEU A 186 -8.53 -11.48 -40.38
CA LEU A 186 -7.79 -11.25 -39.14
C LEU A 186 -8.78 -10.86 -38.04
N ILE A 187 -8.71 -11.55 -36.92
CA ILE A 187 -9.42 -11.19 -35.69
C ILE A 187 -8.43 -10.49 -34.79
N GLN A 188 -8.85 -9.35 -34.25
CA GLN A 188 -8.09 -8.60 -33.27
C GLN A 188 -8.94 -8.39 -32.02
N LEU A 189 -8.37 -8.65 -30.84
CA LEU A 189 -8.90 -8.14 -29.57
C LEU A 189 -8.11 -6.89 -29.20
N LEU A 190 -8.85 -5.81 -29.04
CA LEU A 190 -8.34 -4.53 -28.58
C LEU A 190 -8.69 -4.40 -27.11
N ASP A 191 -7.68 -4.45 -26.26
CA ASP A 191 -7.82 -4.28 -24.82
C ASP A 191 -7.51 -2.83 -24.46
N PHE A 192 -8.53 -2.02 -24.13
CA PHE A 192 -8.32 -0.62 -23.74
C PHE A 192 -7.58 -0.49 -22.41
N ARG A 193 -7.42 -1.59 -21.67
CA ARG A 193 -6.63 -1.61 -20.44
C ARG A 193 -5.14 -1.74 -20.74
N ASN A 194 -4.79 -2.30 -21.89
CA ASN A 194 -3.41 -2.47 -22.37
C ASN A 194 -3.35 -2.25 -23.89
N PRO A 195 -3.43 -1.00 -24.36
CA PRO A 195 -3.58 -0.68 -25.78
C PRO A 195 -2.34 -1.03 -26.62
N GLU A 196 -1.17 -1.16 -26.01
CA GLU A 196 0.09 -1.42 -26.72
C GLU A 196 0.23 -2.86 -27.23
N THR A 197 -0.59 -3.80 -26.74
CA THR A 197 -0.51 -5.22 -27.09
C THR A 197 -1.83 -5.74 -27.66
N PRO A 198 -2.19 -5.37 -28.92
CA PRO A 198 -3.37 -5.94 -29.56
C PRO A 198 -3.16 -7.44 -29.82
N LEU A 199 -4.17 -8.26 -29.50
CA LEU A 199 -4.10 -9.70 -29.70
C LEU A 199 -4.70 -10.05 -31.05
N SER A 200 -3.87 -10.47 -32.00
CA SER A 200 -4.30 -10.81 -33.35
C SER A 200 -4.22 -12.32 -33.64
N GLN A 201 -5.26 -12.87 -34.28
CA GLN A 201 -5.27 -14.23 -34.81
C GLN A 201 -5.82 -14.26 -36.23
N SER A 202 -5.14 -15.00 -37.11
CA SER A 202 -5.59 -15.23 -38.48
C SER A 202 -6.61 -16.37 -38.54
N ILE A 203 -7.70 -16.15 -39.26
CA ILE A 203 -8.71 -17.15 -39.58
C ILE A 203 -8.69 -17.50 -41.07
N THR A 204 -9.27 -18.64 -41.41
CA THR A 204 -9.24 -19.19 -42.78
C THR A 204 -10.52 -18.91 -43.56
N PHE A 205 -11.56 -18.38 -42.91
CA PHE A 205 -12.85 -18.05 -43.50
C PHE A 205 -13.25 -16.61 -43.18
N VAL A 206 -14.16 -16.05 -43.96
CA VAL A 206 -14.71 -14.70 -43.73
C VAL A 206 -15.75 -14.76 -42.59
N PRO A 207 -15.53 -14.06 -41.46
CA PRO A 207 -16.46 -14.11 -40.35
C PRO A 207 -17.73 -13.32 -40.66
N THR A 208 -18.90 -13.85 -40.33
CA THR A 208 -20.21 -13.20 -40.51
C THR A 208 -20.71 -12.57 -39.20
N ALA A 209 -20.34 -13.15 -38.05
CA ALA A 209 -20.68 -12.63 -36.72
C ALA A 209 -19.62 -12.96 -35.66
N LEU A 210 -19.54 -12.11 -34.64
CA LEU A 210 -18.74 -12.30 -33.42
C LEU A 210 -19.69 -12.37 -32.22
N GLU A 211 -19.58 -13.41 -31.40
CA GLU A 211 -20.45 -13.60 -30.23
C GLU A 211 -19.62 -14.05 -29.02
N TRP A 212 -19.77 -13.35 -27.90
CA TRP A 212 -19.22 -13.81 -26.62
C TRP A 212 -20.18 -14.80 -25.97
N ARG A 213 -19.77 -16.07 -25.86
CA ARG A 213 -20.55 -17.11 -25.15
C ARG A 213 -20.31 -17.09 -23.65
N SER A 214 -19.15 -16.61 -23.22
CA SER A 214 -18.78 -16.35 -21.83
C SER A 214 -17.83 -15.16 -21.77
N SER A 215 -17.42 -14.76 -20.57
CA SER A 215 -16.36 -13.75 -20.37
C SER A 215 -14.95 -14.22 -20.75
N THR A 216 -14.81 -15.43 -21.28
CA THR A 216 -13.52 -16.01 -21.70
C THR A 216 -13.61 -16.68 -23.07
N ARG A 217 -14.80 -16.84 -23.67
CA ARG A 217 -14.96 -17.56 -24.93
C ARG A 217 -15.62 -16.68 -25.97
N LEU A 218 -14.86 -16.39 -27.01
CA LEU A 218 -15.32 -15.71 -28.22
C LEU A 218 -15.60 -16.76 -29.30
N VAL A 219 -16.81 -16.77 -29.82
CA VAL A 219 -17.19 -17.61 -30.96
C VAL A 219 -17.25 -16.75 -32.21
N VAL A 220 -16.57 -17.21 -33.24
CA VAL A 220 -16.48 -16.57 -34.54
C VAL A 220 -17.25 -17.43 -35.51
N ILE A 221 -18.31 -16.87 -36.08
CA ILE A 221 -19.26 -17.58 -36.92
C ILE A 221 -19.05 -17.12 -38.36
N GLY A 222 -18.73 -18.05 -39.25
CA GLY A 222 -18.79 -17.85 -40.71
C GLY A 222 -19.97 -18.57 -41.32
N ASP A 223 -20.09 -18.53 -42.65
CA ASP A 223 -21.23 -19.10 -43.38
C ASP A 223 -21.39 -20.62 -43.20
N ARG A 224 -20.29 -21.36 -43.02
CA ARG A 224 -20.29 -22.83 -42.88
C ARG A 224 -19.40 -23.37 -41.76
N GLU A 225 -18.65 -22.51 -41.09
CA GLU A 225 -17.68 -22.90 -40.06
C GLU A 225 -17.83 -22.03 -38.81
N ARG A 226 -17.53 -22.60 -37.64
CA ARG A 226 -17.47 -21.88 -36.37
C ARG A 226 -16.15 -22.21 -35.69
N ARG A 227 -15.44 -21.18 -35.24
CA ARG A 227 -14.22 -21.33 -34.43
C ARG A 227 -14.43 -20.67 -33.08
N THR A 228 -13.94 -21.33 -32.05
CA THR A 228 -14.01 -20.84 -30.67
C THR A 228 -12.61 -20.45 -30.23
N PHE A 229 -12.49 -19.22 -29.76
CA PHE A 229 -11.27 -18.68 -29.19
C PHE A 229 -11.44 -18.51 -27.69
N GLU A 230 -10.44 -18.94 -26.93
CA GLU A 230 -10.35 -18.74 -25.50
C GLU A 230 -9.46 -17.53 -25.21
N PHE A 231 -10.05 -16.55 -24.55
CA PHE A 231 -9.45 -15.30 -24.12
C PHE A 231 -9.13 -15.42 -22.63
N GLU A 232 -7.85 -15.59 -22.33
CA GLU A 232 -7.35 -15.61 -20.96
C GLU A 232 -6.78 -14.23 -20.61
N THR A 233 -7.40 -13.59 -19.63
CA THR A 233 -6.98 -12.27 -19.15
C THR A 233 -7.32 -12.11 -17.67
N THR A 234 -6.62 -11.20 -17.02
CA THR A 234 -6.97 -10.73 -15.68
C THR A 234 -7.66 -9.38 -15.74
N ASP A 235 -8.15 -8.88 -14.61
CA ASP A 235 -8.85 -7.59 -14.56
C ASP A 235 -7.96 -6.40 -14.94
N ILE A 236 -6.63 -6.53 -14.77
CA ILE A 236 -5.67 -5.50 -15.21
C ILE A 236 -5.15 -5.69 -16.64
N GLY A 237 -5.57 -6.74 -17.36
CA GLY A 237 -5.15 -6.97 -18.75
C GLY A 237 -3.65 -7.27 -18.93
N GLY A 238 -2.96 -7.73 -17.87
CA GLY A 238 -1.51 -7.96 -17.88
C GLY A 238 -0.65 -6.69 -17.85
N ALA A 239 -1.27 -5.50 -17.70
CA ALA A 239 -0.58 -4.22 -17.62
C ALA A 239 -0.17 -3.90 -16.16
N TRP A 240 1.09 -4.19 -15.85
CA TRP A 240 1.73 -4.05 -14.52
C TRP A 240 1.71 -2.64 -13.98
N ASP A 241 1.91 -1.71 -14.88
CA ASP A 241 1.93 -0.28 -14.63
C ASP A 241 0.61 0.18 -14.01
N ARG A 242 -0.54 -0.39 -14.38
CA ARG A 242 -1.88 -0.05 -13.82
C ARG A 242 -1.99 -0.23 -12.31
N LEU A 243 -1.15 -1.09 -11.71
CA LEU A 243 -1.14 -1.28 -10.26
C LEU A 243 -0.51 -0.09 -9.52
N ILE A 244 0.31 0.71 -10.20
CA ILE A 244 1.08 1.81 -9.62
C ILE A 244 0.80 3.17 -10.29
N SER A 245 0.23 3.19 -11.49
CA SER A 245 -0.16 4.37 -12.24
C SER A 245 -1.62 4.75 -11.94
N PRO A 246 -2.00 6.03 -12.14
CA PRO A 246 -3.39 6.44 -11.99
C PRO A 246 -4.21 5.87 -13.15
N VAL A 247 -5.34 5.26 -12.84
CA VAL A 247 -6.21 4.62 -13.83
C VAL A 247 -7.53 5.37 -13.89
N HIS A 248 -8.03 5.60 -15.11
CA HIS A 248 -9.35 6.19 -15.32
C HIS A 248 -10.42 5.11 -15.17
N TYR A 249 -10.98 5.02 -13.98
CA TYR A 249 -12.03 4.04 -13.64
C TYR A 249 -13.41 4.55 -14.06
N GLU A 250 -14.31 3.61 -14.31
CA GLU A 250 -15.71 3.94 -14.62
C GLU A 250 -16.38 4.78 -13.52
N GLY A 251 -17.11 5.82 -13.92
CA GLY A 251 -17.82 6.73 -13.01
C GLY A 251 -16.95 7.82 -12.36
N TYR A 252 -15.66 7.92 -12.71
CA TYR A 252 -14.77 8.99 -12.24
C TYR A 252 -14.39 9.92 -13.39
N GLU A 253 -14.38 11.22 -13.13
CA GLU A 253 -14.03 12.27 -14.12
C GLU A 253 -12.52 12.34 -14.41
N ALA A 254 -11.68 11.63 -13.65
CA ALA A 254 -10.24 11.72 -13.77
C ALA A 254 -9.53 10.41 -13.37
N PRO A 255 -8.33 10.15 -13.94
CA PRO A 255 -7.47 9.07 -13.48
C PRO A 255 -7.15 9.18 -11.99
N ASN A 256 -7.34 8.10 -11.24
CA ASN A 256 -7.20 8.10 -9.78
C ASN A 256 -6.52 6.82 -9.25
N TYR A 257 -5.96 6.94 -8.05
CA TYR A 257 -5.36 5.84 -7.30
C TYR A 257 -6.40 5.23 -6.36
N LEU A 258 -7.13 4.22 -6.83
CA LEU A 258 -8.24 3.61 -6.07
C LEU A 258 -7.95 2.14 -5.76
N TRP A 259 -8.07 1.80 -4.48
CA TRP A 259 -8.10 0.42 -4.00
C TRP A 259 -9.52 0.07 -3.56
N LEU A 260 -10.25 -0.63 -4.42
CA LEU A 260 -11.59 -1.14 -4.14
C LEU A 260 -11.81 -2.45 -4.91
N PRO A 261 -11.17 -3.55 -4.48
CA PRO A 261 -11.22 -4.83 -5.19
C PRO A 261 -12.56 -5.57 -5.02
N LEU A 262 -13.32 -5.24 -3.98
CA LEU A 262 -14.62 -5.81 -3.64
C LEU A 262 -15.69 -4.69 -3.75
N PRO A 263 -16.16 -4.38 -4.97
CA PRO A 263 -17.15 -3.33 -5.15
C PRO A 263 -18.50 -3.72 -4.51
N ALA A 264 -19.29 -2.72 -4.12
CA ALA A 264 -20.56 -2.92 -3.41
C ALA A 264 -21.66 -3.59 -4.26
N SER A 265 -21.56 -3.54 -5.58
CA SER A 265 -22.40 -4.29 -6.51
C SER A 265 -21.54 -5.25 -7.32
N GLU A 266 -22.06 -6.44 -7.59
CA GLU A 266 -21.39 -7.42 -8.48
C GLU A 266 -21.14 -6.83 -9.87
N GLU A 267 -21.92 -5.82 -10.25
CA GLU A 267 -21.82 -5.11 -11.52
C GLU A 267 -20.63 -4.16 -11.58
N ALA A 268 -20.14 -3.58 -10.48
CA ALA A 268 -19.11 -2.54 -10.51
C ALA A 268 -17.68 -3.06 -10.82
N GLU A 269 -16.83 -2.16 -11.33
CA GLU A 269 -15.46 -2.48 -11.75
C GLU A 269 -14.56 -2.59 -10.51
N PRO A 270 -13.81 -3.69 -10.35
CA PRO A 270 -12.83 -3.81 -9.28
C PRO A 270 -11.63 -2.90 -9.54
N LYS A 271 -11.19 -2.18 -8.50
CA LYS A 271 -10.11 -1.18 -8.60
C LYS A 271 -8.87 -1.66 -7.87
N TYR A 272 -7.76 -1.80 -8.60
CA TYR A 272 -6.54 -2.48 -8.13
C TYR A 272 -5.31 -1.56 -8.05
N SER A 273 -5.45 -0.34 -7.52
CA SER A 273 -4.27 0.52 -7.30
C SER A 273 -3.55 0.18 -5.98
N ILE A 274 -2.32 -0.32 -6.06
CA ILE A 274 -1.46 -0.66 -4.92
C ILE A 274 -0.73 0.59 -4.38
N ALA A 275 -0.58 1.64 -5.20
CA ALA A 275 0.07 2.90 -4.83
C ALA A 275 -0.37 3.50 -3.47
N PRO A 276 -1.68 3.64 -3.15
CA PRO A 276 -2.10 4.17 -1.85
C PRO A 276 -1.69 3.29 -0.68
N LEU A 277 -1.60 1.97 -0.89
CA LEU A 277 -1.21 1.02 0.14
C LEU A 277 0.28 1.11 0.46
N LEU A 278 1.11 1.24 -0.59
CA LEU A 278 2.56 1.46 -0.44
C LEU A 278 2.83 2.80 0.23
N PHE A 279 2.15 3.86 -0.22
CA PHE A 279 2.24 5.17 0.40
C PHE A 279 1.86 5.13 1.88
N GLY A 280 0.72 4.51 2.22
CA GLY A 280 0.29 4.34 3.62
C GLY A 280 1.29 3.55 4.46
N THR A 281 1.89 2.50 3.90
CA THR A 281 2.92 1.68 4.57
C THR A 281 4.15 2.52 4.92
N PHE A 282 4.70 3.26 3.95
CA PHE A 282 5.88 4.09 4.17
C PHE A 282 5.57 5.32 5.04
N LYS A 283 4.39 5.92 4.90
CA LYS A 283 3.92 7.03 5.74
C LYS A 283 3.84 6.61 7.21
N ALA A 284 3.23 5.46 7.51
CA ALA A 284 3.15 4.92 8.86
C ALA A 284 4.54 4.64 9.44
N ALA A 285 5.41 3.98 8.66
CA ALA A 285 6.77 3.66 9.07
C ALA A 285 7.59 4.93 9.36
N PHE A 286 7.51 5.93 8.49
CA PHE A 286 8.19 7.21 8.65
C PHE A 286 7.71 7.95 9.90
N LEU A 287 6.39 8.08 10.10
CA LEU A 287 5.83 8.75 11.28
C LEU A 287 6.22 8.02 12.58
N ALA A 288 6.28 6.69 12.57
CA ALA A 288 6.77 5.91 13.71
C ALA A 288 8.23 6.21 14.05
N LEU A 289 9.09 6.43 13.05
CA LEU A 289 10.49 6.80 13.25
C LEU A 289 10.67 8.19 13.86
N ILE A 290 9.80 9.15 13.52
CA ILE A 290 9.86 10.51 14.11
C ILE A 290 9.78 10.44 15.64
N PHE A 291 8.96 9.54 16.18
CA PHE A 291 8.83 9.37 17.63
C PHE A 291 9.85 8.40 18.22
N SER A 292 10.06 7.26 17.56
CA SER A 292 10.92 6.19 18.11
C SER A 292 12.40 6.53 18.04
N VAL A 293 12.91 7.14 16.96
CA VAL A 293 14.35 7.37 16.80
C VAL A 293 14.92 8.29 17.89
N PRO A 294 14.35 9.47 18.19
CA PRO A 294 14.87 10.32 19.26
C PRO A 294 14.80 9.64 20.62
N LEU A 295 13.70 8.93 20.90
CA LEU A 295 13.49 8.25 22.18
C LEU A 295 14.45 7.07 22.37
N SER A 296 14.53 6.18 21.38
CA SER A 296 15.37 4.99 21.39
C SER A 296 16.85 5.31 21.37
N LEU A 297 17.30 6.20 20.48
CA LEU A 297 18.71 6.56 20.41
C LEU A 297 19.12 7.35 21.65
N GLY A 298 18.30 8.30 22.13
CA GLY A 298 18.58 9.02 23.37
C GLY A 298 18.73 8.07 24.57
N ALA A 299 17.81 7.11 24.71
CA ALA A 299 17.89 6.08 25.74
C ALA A 299 19.12 5.17 25.55
N ALA A 300 19.42 4.73 24.32
CA ALA A 300 20.54 3.84 24.03
C ALA A 300 21.89 4.50 24.33
N ILE A 301 22.03 5.79 24.00
CA ILE A 301 23.23 6.58 24.30
C ILE A 301 23.46 6.64 25.80
N TYR A 302 22.40 6.96 26.55
CA TYR A 302 22.51 7.10 27.99
C TYR A 302 22.76 5.75 28.68
N VAL A 303 22.00 4.71 28.34
CA VAL A 303 22.15 3.36 28.93
C VAL A 303 23.45 2.68 28.51
N GLY A 304 23.87 2.85 27.26
CA GLY A 304 25.03 2.17 26.69
C GLY A 304 26.38 2.76 27.09
N PHE A 305 26.44 4.07 27.40
CA PHE A 305 27.71 4.75 27.71
C PHE A 305 27.74 5.49 29.06
N PHE A 306 26.67 6.21 29.43
CA PHE A 306 26.68 7.08 30.61
C PHE A 306 26.19 6.41 31.90
N MET A 307 25.44 5.33 31.78
CA MET A 307 24.85 4.60 32.90
C MET A 307 25.84 3.63 33.55
N SER A 308 25.76 3.47 34.88
CA SER A 308 26.54 2.47 35.60
C SER A 308 26.09 1.04 35.28
N GLU A 309 27.01 0.07 35.31
CA GLU A 309 26.70 -1.34 35.00
C GLU A 309 25.58 -1.93 35.86
N VAL A 310 25.51 -1.51 37.13
CA VAL A 310 24.49 -1.99 38.07
C VAL A 310 23.10 -1.49 37.67
N GLN A 311 22.97 -0.21 37.31
CA GLN A 311 21.70 0.35 36.85
C GLN A 311 21.29 -0.22 35.50
N ARG A 312 22.25 -0.36 34.58
CA ARG A 312 22.05 -0.95 33.25
C ARG A 312 21.49 -2.36 33.35
N GLY A 313 22.04 -3.18 34.25
CA GLY A 313 21.56 -4.54 34.53
C GLY A 313 20.10 -4.63 34.98
N ARG A 314 19.49 -3.51 35.42
CA ARG A 314 18.05 -3.42 35.76
C ARG A 314 17.21 -2.78 34.67
N ILE A 315 17.70 -1.70 34.05
CA ILE A 315 16.94 -0.89 33.10
C ILE A 315 16.85 -1.54 31.73
N ARG A 316 17.94 -2.14 31.22
CA ARG A 316 17.96 -2.79 29.90
C ARG A 316 16.92 -3.92 29.82
N PRO A 317 16.84 -4.87 30.78
CA PRO A 317 15.79 -5.88 30.78
C PRO A 317 14.37 -5.27 30.82
N ALA A 318 14.15 -4.18 31.55
CA ALA A 318 12.83 -3.54 31.62
C ALA A 318 12.39 -2.96 30.25
N ILE A 319 13.33 -2.41 29.47
CA ILE A 319 13.05 -1.95 28.11
C ILE A 319 12.87 -3.13 27.16
N ASP A 320 13.70 -4.19 27.28
CA ASP A 320 13.54 -5.40 26.47
C ASP A 320 12.17 -6.06 26.72
N MET A 321 11.65 -6.02 27.96
CA MET A 321 10.30 -6.50 28.28
C MET A 321 9.18 -5.74 27.56
N LEU A 322 9.40 -4.50 27.11
CA LEU A 322 8.42 -3.79 26.30
C LEU A 322 8.20 -4.46 24.93
N THR A 323 9.18 -5.22 24.41
CA THR A 323 9.01 -6.03 23.19
C THR A 323 8.06 -7.22 23.37
N ALA A 324 7.87 -7.67 24.62
CA ALA A 324 7.01 -8.81 24.91
C ALA A 324 5.52 -8.45 24.88
N PHE A 325 5.17 -7.17 24.85
CA PHE A 325 3.78 -6.74 24.72
C PHE A 325 3.23 -7.10 23.33
N PRO A 326 2.09 -7.81 23.25
CA PRO A 326 1.47 -8.10 21.96
C PRO A 326 1.07 -6.80 21.26
N THR A 327 1.40 -6.66 19.98
CA THR A 327 1.08 -5.45 19.21
C THR A 327 -0.42 -5.20 19.09
N VAL A 328 -1.24 -6.26 19.16
CA VAL A 328 -2.70 -6.18 19.25
C VAL A 328 -3.16 -5.37 20.48
N VAL A 329 -2.48 -5.54 21.61
CA VAL A 329 -2.81 -4.85 22.87
C VAL A 329 -2.45 -3.38 22.77
N LEU A 330 -1.28 -3.06 22.18
CA LEU A 330 -0.89 -1.68 21.92
C LEU A 330 -1.84 -0.98 20.95
N GLY A 331 -2.28 -1.68 19.90
CA GLY A 331 -3.31 -1.21 18.97
C GLY A 331 -4.64 -0.94 19.69
N ALA A 332 -5.08 -1.84 20.57
CA ALA A 332 -6.30 -1.66 21.36
C ALA A 332 -6.20 -0.48 22.34
N ILE A 333 -5.07 -0.28 23.02
CA ILE A 333 -4.82 0.90 23.86
C ILE A 333 -4.88 2.17 23.00
N GLY A 334 -4.27 2.13 21.81
CA GLY A 334 -4.37 3.20 20.83
C GLY A 334 -5.82 3.54 20.50
N LEU A 335 -6.67 2.53 20.30
CA LEU A 335 -8.03 2.71 19.81
C LEU A 335 -9.00 3.15 20.90
N PHE A 336 -8.93 2.50 22.06
CA PHE A 336 -9.90 2.71 23.14
C PHE A 336 -9.50 3.83 24.09
N TRP A 337 -8.22 4.18 24.15
CA TRP A 337 -7.74 5.21 25.08
C TRP A 337 -7.12 6.42 24.37
N ILE A 338 -6.19 6.21 23.44
CA ILE A 338 -5.47 7.33 22.80
C ILE A 338 -6.37 8.04 21.78
N ALA A 339 -7.08 7.32 20.89
CA ALA A 339 -7.88 7.92 19.83
C ALA A 339 -9.00 8.84 20.37
N PRO A 340 -9.81 8.46 21.38
CA PRO A 340 -10.83 9.35 21.93
C PRO A 340 -10.24 10.55 22.67
N ASN A 341 -9.00 10.44 23.15
CA ASN A 341 -8.29 11.50 23.86
C ASN A 341 -7.21 12.16 22.99
N PHE A 342 -7.22 11.95 21.67
CA PHE A 342 -6.07 12.23 20.81
C PHE A 342 -5.70 13.71 20.83
N GLU A 343 -6.70 14.60 20.81
CA GLU A 343 -6.50 16.04 20.90
C GLU A 343 -5.77 16.44 22.19
N ARG A 344 -6.16 15.85 23.33
CA ARG A 344 -5.52 16.10 24.64
C ARG A 344 -4.10 15.57 24.67
N VAL A 345 -3.89 14.36 24.13
CA VAL A 345 -2.56 13.74 24.01
C VAL A 345 -1.65 14.61 23.15
N LEU A 346 -2.14 15.07 21.99
CA LEU A 346 -1.38 15.94 21.08
C LEU A 346 -1.04 17.29 21.73
N SER A 347 -2.00 17.91 22.42
CA SER A 347 -1.78 19.16 23.16
C SER A 347 -0.73 19.00 24.27
N ALA A 348 -0.81 17.91 25.03
CA ALA A 348 0.18 17.57 26.05
C ALA A 348 1.57 17.33 25.42
N LEU A 349 1.66 16.60 24.31
CA LEU A 349 2.90 16.35 23.59
C LEU A 349 3.54 17.64 23.10
N PHE A 350 2.78 18.58 22.53
CA PHE A 350 3.30 19.90 22.16
C PHE A 350 3.90 20.63 23.36
N GLY A 351 3.20 20.63 24.50
CA GLY A 351 3.70 21.22 25.74
C GLY A 351 5.02 20.58 26.19
N VAL A 352 5.10 19.24 26.17
CA VAL A 352 6.33 18.51 26.53
C VAL A 352 7.46 18.81 25.55
N VAL A 353 7.25 18.68 24.24
CA VAL A 353 8.31 18.86 23.23
C VAL A 353 8.93 20.26 23.30
N VAL A 354 8.13 21.29 23.57
CA VAL A 354 8.61 22.68 23.62
C VAL A 354 9.15 23.04 25.00
N LEU A 355 8.39 22.78 26.07
CA LEU A 355 8.71 23.30 27.41
C LEU A 355 9.66 22.39 28.18
N PHE A 356 9.62 21.08 27.99
CA PHE A 356 10.49 20.16 28.72
C PHE A 356 11.98 20.49 28.53
N PRO A 357 12.54 20.63 27.30
CA PRO A 357 13.95 20.97 27.14
C PRO A 357 14.29 22.37 27.69
N LEU A 358 13.38 23.34 27.55
CA LEU A 358 13.57 24.71 28.04
C LEU A 358 13.59 24.76 29.58
N LEU A 359 12.63 24.10 30.23
CA LEU A 359 12.47 24.10 31.68
C LEU A 359 13.53 23.24 32.37
N THR A 360 13.94 22.13 31.76
CA THR A 360 15.03 21.30 32.31
C THR A 360 16.35 22.06 32.28
N THR A 361 16.69 22.72 31.17
CA THR A 361 17.91 23.55 31.09
C THR A 361 17.86 24.73 32.06
N LEU A 362 16.72 25.42 32.16
CA LEU A 362 16.52 26.51 33.12
C LEU A 362 16.62 26.02 34.58
N ALA A 363 15.98 24.90 34.92
CA ALA A 363 16.01 24.35 36.27
C ALA A 363 17.45 23.96 36.68
N VAL A 364 18.19 23.30 35.78
CA VAL A 364 19.60 22.97 36.01
C VAL A 364 20.45 24.23 36.17
N PHE A 365 20.23 25.27 35.36
CA PHE A 365 20.90 26.56 35.48
C PHE A 365 20.63 27.22 36.83
N LEU A 366 19.36 27.29 37.24
CA LEU A 366 18.93 27.88 38.51
C LEU A 366 19.51 27.13 39.72
N LEU A 367 19.43 25.81 39.73
CA LEU A 367 20.02 24.97 40.78
C LEU A 367 21.53 25.19 40.90
N ARG A 368 22.23 25.30 39.76
CA ARG A 368 23.66 25.63 39.75
C ARG A 368 23.93 27.05 40.25
N SER A 369 23.15 28.05 39.85
CA SER A 369 23.30 29.43 40.32
C SER A 369 23.04 29.57 41.82
N ALA A 370 22.16 28.73 42.38
CA ALA A 370 21.86 28.65 43.81
C ALA A 370 22.92 27.88 44.62
N GLY A 371 24.00 27.42 43.98
CA GLY A 371 25.08 26.68 44.64
C GLY A 371 24.77 25.22 44.97
N LEU A 372 23.60 24.70 44.56
CA LEU A 372 23.20 23.32 44.79
C LEU A 372 23.90 22.40 43.79
N ARG A 373 25.04 21.83 44.21
CA ARG A 373 25.76 20.79 43.45
C ARG A 373 25.15 19.42 43.71
N LEU A 374 23.98 19.17 43.12
CA LEU A 374 23.25 17.89 43.21
C LEU A 374 23.99 16.71 42.56
N VAL A 375 24.98 16.99 41.71
CA VAL A 375 25.77 16.01 40.97
C VAL A 375 27.23 16.20 41.32
N ARG A 376 27.88 15.19 41.92
CA ARG A 376 29.34 15.12 41.95
C ARG A 376 29.79 14.55 40.61
N LEU A 377 30.85 15.12 40.01
CA LEU A 377 31.41 14.66 38.73
C LEU A 377 32.16 13.31 38.84
N ASP A 378 31.87 12.53 39.88
CA ASP A 378 32.48 11.23 40.12
C ASP A 378 31.77 10.18 39.26
N ALA A 379 32.55 9.30 38.63
CA ALA A 379 32.10 8.30 37.66
C ALA A 379 31.12 7.23 38.21
N LEU A 380 30.73 7.33 39.49
CA LEU A 380 29.87 6.39 40.22
C LEU A 380 28.62 7.06 40.82
N ASP A 381 28.37 8.35 40.56
CA ASP A 381 27.24 9.04 41.16
C ASP A 381 25.93 8.75 40.40
N ASP A 382 24.94 8.19 41.10
CA ASP A 382 23.58 7.89 40.62
C ASP A 382 22.73 9.17 40.42
N TRP A 383 23.33 10.25 39.92
CA TRP A 383 22.68 11.54 39.71
C TRP A 383 21.38 11.51 38.89
N PRO A 384 21.17 10.60 37.92
CA PRO A 384 19.95 10.57 37.12
C PRO A 384 18.74 10.15 37.94
N ILE A 385 18.94 9.26 38.93
CA ILE A 385 17.90 8.88 39.90
C ILE A 385 17.59 10.07 40.82
N LYS A 386 18.61 10.83 41.23
CA LYS A 386 18.44 12.02 42.08
C LYS A 386 17.70 13.16 41.36
N LEU A 387 17.88 13.29 40.04
CA LEU A 387 17.18 14.28 39.23
C LEU A 387 15.81 13.81 38.73
N LEU A 388 15.47 12.53 38.88
CA LEU A 388 14.20 11.96 38.44
C LEU A 388 12.98 12.72 39.00
N PRO A 389 12.90 13.11 40.30
CA PRO A 389 11.78 13.89 40.81
C PRO A 389 11.63 15.24 40.11
N LEU A 390 12.75 15.94 39.86
CA LEU A 390 12.75 17.22 39.15
C LEU A 390 12.26 17.05 37.70
N VAL A 391 12.77 16.03 37.02
CA VAL A 391 12.37 15.70 35.65
C VAL A 391 10.87 15.38 35.57
N LEU A 392 10.34 14.60 36.51
CA LEU A 392 8.92 14.27 36.59
C LEU A 392 8.06 15.51 36.86
N ILE A 393 8.48 16.41 37.75
CA ILE A 393 7.78 17.67 38.01
C ILE A 393 7.73 18.52 36.73
N ILE A 394 8.85 18.67 36.04
CA ILE A 394 8.92 19.45 34.79
C ILE A 394 8.07 18.80 33.69
N LEU A 395 8.07 17.47 33.60
CA LEU A 395 7.26 16.73 32.63
C LEU A 395 5.75 16.94 32.90
N ILE A 396 5.32 16.78 34.15
CA ILE A 396 3.93 16.99 34.57
C ILE A 396 3.52 18.44 34.33
N PHE A 397 4.38 19.40 34.69
CA PHE A 397 4.12 20.82 34.45
C PHE A 397 4.02 21.14 32.96
N SER A 398 4.93 20.62 32.13
CA SER A 398 4.91 20.82 30.67
C SER A 398 3.65 20.24 30.04
N CYS A 399 3.22 19.06 30.48
CA CYS A 399 1.96 18.44 30.09
C CYS A 399 0.75 19.30 30.51
N TRP A 400 0.74 19.77 31.75
CA TRP A 400 -0.32 20.64 32.27
C TRP A 400 -0.43 21.95 31.49
N VAL A 401 0.70 22.60 31.19
CA VAL A 401 0.73 23.81 30.37
C VAL A 401 0.25 23.53 28.95
N GLY A 402 0.64 22.41 28.32
CA GLY A 402 0.15 22.02 27.00
C GLY A 402 -1.37 21.84 26.96
N LEU A 403 -1.91 21.10 27.93
CA LEU A 403 -3.35 20.86 28.05
C LEU A 403 -4.16 22.16 28.29
N ARG A 404 -3.64 23.06 29.14
CA ARG A 404 -4.30 24.35 29.41
C ARG A 404 -4.12 25.35 28.27
N GLY A 405 -2.95 25.34 27.63
CA GLY A 405 -2.63 26.21 26.51
C GLY A 405 -3.53 25.97 25.30
N ALA A 406 -3.93 24.71 25.06
CA ALA A 406 -4.90 24.40 24.01
C ALA A 406 -6.24 25.13 24.18
N GLY A 407 -6.69 25.33 25.42
CA GLY A 407 -7.92 26.08 25.72
C GLY A 407 -7.81 27.60 25.48
N LEU A 408 -6.59 28.13 25.33
CA LEU A 408 -6.35 29.54 25.02
C LEU A 408 -6.27 29.80 23.50
N LEU A 409 -6.25 28.74 22.69
CA LEU A 409 -6.21 28.88 21.23
C LEU A 409 -7.53 29.46 20.69
N PRO A 410 -7.50 30.15 19.54
CA PRO A 410 -8.72 30.53 18.83
C PRO A 410 -9.61 29.30 18.58
N GLY A 411 -10.87 29.35 19.03
CA GLY A 411 -11.79 28.20 19.03
C GLY A 411 -11.83 27.41 20.35
N GLY A 412 -11.00 27.75 21.34
CA GLY A 412 -11.05 27.12 22.67
C GLY A 412 -10.62 25.64 22.72
N SER A 413 -10.21 25.07 21.60
CA SER A 413 -9.70 23.70 21.47
C SER A 413 -8.64 23.63 20.37
N LEU A 414 -7.76 22.62 20.43
CA LEU A 414 -6.75 22.41 19.39
C LEU A 414 -7.42 21.95 18.08
N ALA A 415 -8.48 21.14 18.19
CA ALA A 415 -9.23 20.66 17.04
C ALA A 415 -9.89 21.82 16.27
N GLU A 416 -10.55 22.74 16.97
CA GLU A 416 -11.16 23.92 16.33
C GLU A 416 -10.10 24.87 15.75
N PHE A 417 -9.00 25.08 16.46
CA PHE A 417 -7.89 25.88 15.95
C PHE A 417 -7.33 25.34 14.62
N LEU A 418 -7.18 24.01 14.51
CA LEU A 418 -6.78 23.35 13.27
C LEU A 418 -7.87 23.45 12.20
N ALA A 419 -9.14 23.29 12.58
CA ALA A 419 -10.28 23.39 11.66
C ALA A 419 -10.40 24.79 11.03
N ILE A 420 -10.16 25.87 11.79
CA ILE A 420 -10.11 27.25 11.28
C ILE A 420 -9.01 27.41 10.21
N ARG A 421 -7.95 26.59 10.26
CA ARG A 421 -6.87 26.56 9.27
C ARG A 421 -7.09 25.56 8.13
N GLY A 422 -8.28 24.96 8.05
CA GLY A 422 -8.64 23.97 7.03
C GLY A 422 -8.09 22.57 7.28
N ILE A 423 -7.63 22.27 8.49
CA ILE A 423 -7.09 20.95 8.86
C ILE A 423 -8.10 20.25 9.77
N THR A 424 -8.73 19.19 9.27
CA THR A 424 -9.66 18.36 10.05
C THR A 424 -8.90 17.28 10.81
N LEU A 425 -9.16 17.17 12.11
CA LEU A 425 -8.56 16.15 12.96
C LEU A 425 -9.49 14.93 13.00
N ASN A 426 -9.19 13.94 12.17
CA ASN A 426 -10.00 12.73 12.09
C ASN A 426 -9.71 11.77 13.25
N TYR A 427 -10.73 11.00 13.63
CA TYR A 427 -10.64 10.01 14.70
C TYR A 427 -9.55 8.96 14.42
N PHE A 428 -9.56 8.41 13.20
CA PHE A 428 -8.45 7.63 12.67
C PHE A 428 -7.51 8.54 11.91
N ASN A 429 -6.24 8.56 12.30
CA ASN A 429 -5.25 9.38 11.65
C ASN A 429 -3.86 8.75 11.70
N SER A 430 -3.04 9.10 10.71
CA SER A 430 -1.69 8.55 10.58
C SER A 430 -0.72 9.00 11.68
N LEU A 431 -0.95 10.15 12.31
CA LEU A 431 -0.13 10.63 13.44
C LEU A 431 -0.34 9.77 14.70
N LEU A 432 -1.59 9.41 15.00
CA LEU A 432 -1.96 8.45 16.04
C LEU A 432 -1.29 7.09 15.78
N VAL A 433 -1.36 6.60 14.54
CA VAL A 433 -0.65 5.39 14.12
C VAL A 433 0.84 5.52 14.39
N GLY A 434 1.48 6.61 13.96
CA GLY A 434 2.91 6.86 14.18
C GLY A 434 3.28 6.90 15.66
N LEU A 435 2.44 7.49 16.51
CA LEU A 435 2.68 7.54 17.96
C LEU A 435 2.67 6.14 18.59
N VAL A 436 1.64 5.34 18.31
CA VAL A 436 1.48 3.99 18.89
C VAL A 436 2.51 3.02 18.31
N LEU A 437 2.70 3.05 16.98
CA LEU A 437 3.70 2.24 16.29
C LEU A 437 5.13 2.62 16.70
N GLY A 438 5.41 3.91 16.87
CA GLY A 438 6.70 4.40 17.38
C GLY A 438 7.02 3.82 18.75
N LEU A 439 6.05 3.80 19.66
CA LEU A 439 6.22 3.17 20.98
C LEU A 439 6.54 1.67 20.85
N ALA A 440 5.84 0.95 19.96
CA ALA A 440 6.05 -0.48 19.75
C ALA A 440 7.46 -0.82 19.21
N ILE A 441 8.03 0.05 18.36
CA ILE A 441 9.32 -0.19 17.71
C ILE A 441 10.49 0.34 18.55
N THR A 442 10.21 1.26 19.49
CA THR A 442 11.20 1.88 20.36
C THR A 442 12.19 0.88 20.99
N PRO A 443 11.73 -0.23 21.59
CA PRO A 443 12.64 -1.19 22.22
C PRO A 443 13.56 -1.87 21.19
N THR A 444 13.08 -2.13 19.97
CA THR A 444 13.92 -2.78 18.95
C THR A 444 15.09 -1.90 18.54
N ILE A 445 14.83 -0.61 18.26
CA ILE A 445 15.90 0.34 17.91
C ILE A 445 16.84 0.53 19.11
N PHE A 446 16.27 0.63 20.33
CA PHE A 446 17.04 0.82 21.55
C PHE A 446 18.03 -0.34 21.78
N SER A 447 17.58 -1.59 21.78
CA SER A 447 18.42 -2.73 22.17
C SER A 447 19.58 -2.93 21.20
N VAL A 448 19.35 -2.74 19.89
CA VAL A 448 20.39 -2.86 18.87
C VAL A 448 21.36 -1.67 18.93
N ALA A 449 20.87 -0.44 19.13
CA ALA A 449 21.72 0.74 19.25
C ALA A 449 22.56 0.73 20.54
N GLU A 450 21.99 0.27 21.65
CA GLU A 450 22.69 0.14 22.94
C GLU A 450 23.81 -0.89 22.86
N GLU A 451 23.56 -2.04 22.25
CA GLU A 451 24.58 -3.07 22.03
C GLU A 451 25.70 -2.58 21.11
N ALA A 452 25.36 -1.82 20.06
CA ALA A 452 26.35 -1.19 19.19
C ALA A 452 27.29 -0.24 19.97
N ILE A 453 26.75 0.56 20.88
CA ILE A 453 27.53 1.48 21.72
C ILE A 453 28.39 0.70 22.73
N HIS A 454 27.83 -0.33 23.38
CA HIS A 454 28.52 -1.13 24.38
C HIS A 454 29.63 -2.01 23.78
N SER A 455 29.52 -2.36 22.49
CA SER A 455 30.53 -3.13 21.76
C SER A 455 31.86 -2.39 21.57
N VAL A 456 31.87 -1.05 21.75
CA VAL A 456 33.09 -0.26 21.63
C VAL A 456 34.03 -0.57 22.81
N PRO A 457 35.29 -0.98 22.55
CA PRO A 457 36.24 -1.30 23.61
C PRO A 457 36.42 -0.15 24.62
N ARG A 458 36.19 -0.44 25.90
CA ARG A 458 36.26 0.58 26.98
C ARG A 458 37.61 1.25 27.10
N ASN A 459 38.70 0.54 26.78
CA ASN A 459 40.05 1.08 26.83
C ASN A 459 40.22 2.35 25.97
N LEU A 460 39.51 2.47 24.85
CA LEU A 460 39.51 3.68 24.02
C LEU A 460 38.91 4.86 24.79
N SER A 461 37.73 4.65 25.39
CA SER A 461 37.05 5.69 26.17
C SER A 461 37.82 6.05 27.46
N SER A 462 38.38 5.07 28.17
CA SER A 462 39.19 5.28 29.37
C SER A 462 40.51 5.98 29.07
N GLY A 463 41.13 5.68 27.92
CA GLY A 463 42.33 6.38 27.45
C GLY A 463 42.06 7.86 27.19
N ALA A 464 40.93 8.19 26.57
CA ALA A 464 40.53 9.58 26.36
C ALA A 464 40.29 10.33 27.67
N LEU A 465 39.60 9.69 28.63
CA LEU A 465 39.40 10.26 29.97
C LEU A 465 40.75 10.51 30.68
N ALA A 466 41.73 9.60 30.52
CA ALA A 466 43.07 9.76 31.08
C ALA A 466 43.86 10.92 30.45
N LEU A 467 43.55 11.29 29.20
CA LEU A 467 44.10 12.46 28.53
C LEU A 467 43.37 13.78 28.90
N GLY A 468 42.45 13.75 29.87
CA GLY A 468 41.70 14.92 30.32
C GLY A 468 40.43 15.21 29.53
N SER A 469 39.99 14.29 28.65
CA SER A 469 38.70 14.41 27.97
C SER A 469 37.56 14.32 28.97
N THR A 470 36.49 15.09 28.74
CA THR A 470 35.21 14.89 29.44
C THR A 470 34.51 13.62 28.94
N PRO A 471 33.56 13.03 29.71
CA PRO A 471 32.75 11.90 29.24
C PRO A 471 31.97 12.20 27.95
N TRP A 472 31.46 13.44 27.81
CA TRP A 472 30.77 13.86 26.59
C TRP A 472 31.69 13.92 25.37
N GLN A 473 32.92 14.45 25.53
CA GLN A 473 33.93 14.46 24.46
C GLN A 473 34.36 13.04 24.09
N SER A 474 34.60 12.18 25.09
CA SER A 474 34.95 10.77 24.86
C SER A 474 33.84 10.03 24.10
N TYR A 475 32.58 10.29 24.44
CA TYR A 475 31.44 9.78 23.69
C TYR A 475 31.40 10.33 22.26
N ARG A 476 31.39 11.65 22.08
CA ARG A 476 31.20 12.33 20.79
C ARG A 476 32.32 12.01 19.79
N ASP A 477 33.57 12.02 20.25
CA ASP A 477 34.73 12.01 19.36
C ASP A 477 35.27 10.59 19.12
N ILE A 478 34.95 9.63 19.99
CA ILE A 478 35.46 8.25 19.91
C ILE A 478 34.31 7.26 19.77
N VAL A 479 33.44 7.17 20.79
CA VAL A 479 32.44 6.09 20.86
C VAL A 479 31.37 6.24 19.79
N LEU A 480 30.84 7.45 19.60
CA LEU A 480 29.80 7.74 18.63
C LEU A 480 30.26 7.35 17.21
N PRO A 481 31.39 7.86 16.65
CA PRO A 481 31.87 7.45 15.33
C PRO A 481 32.03 5.93 15.18
N LEU A 482 32.57 5.25 16.21
CA LEU A 482 32.77 3.80 16.20
C LEU A 482 31.44 3.01 16.24
N ALA A 483 30.42 3.53 16.95
CA ALA A 483 29.11 2.90 17.11
C ALA A 483 28.09 3.30 16.01
N MET A 484 28.31 4.41 15.29
CA MET A 484 27.42 4.92 14.24
C MET A 484 26.94 3.87 13.23
N PRO A 485 27.81 2.97 12.68
CA PRO A 485 27.34 1.92 11.78
C PRO A 485 26.23 1.05 12.39
N GLY A 486 26.38 0.67 13.66
CA GLY A 486 25.40 -0.14 14.38
C GLY A 486 24.14 0.65 14.75
N MET A 487 24.28 1.92 15.12
CA MET A 487 23.13 2.79 15.40
C MET A 487 22.28 3.06 14.16
N ILE A 488 22.90 3.28 12.99
CA ILE A 488 22.19 3.44 11.72
C ILE A 488 21.48 2.13 11.34
N ALA A 489 22.16 0.99 11.48
CA ALA A 489 21.54 -0.31 11.26
C ALA A 489 20.34 -0.56 12.19
N ALA A 490 20.43 -0.16 13.46
CA ALA A 490 19.32 -0.25 14.41
C ALA A 490 18.07 0.52 13.94
N VAL A 491 18.25 1.75 13.46
CA VAL A 491 17.16 2.57 12.92
C VAL A 491 16.55 1.95 11.67
N MET A 492 17.37 1.42 10.76
CA MET A 492 16.89 0.76 9.53
C MET A 492 16.15 -0.55 9.82
N ILE A 493 16.61 -1.35 10.78
CA ILE A 493 15.89 -2.54 11.27
C ILE A 493 14.54 -2.11 11.86
N GLY A 494 14.51 -1.02 12.63
CA GLY A 494 13.27 -0.42 13.14
C GLY A 494 12.30 -0.03 12.02
N PHE A 495 12.79 0.61 10.96
CA PHE A 495 11.99 0.97 9.78
C PHE A 495 11.39 -0.26 9.09
N GLY A 496 12.21 -1.30 8.85
CA GLY A 496 11.75 -2.55 8.25
C GLY A 496 10.64 -3.23 9.07
N ARG A 497 10.77 -3.22 10.40
CA ARG A 497 9.71 -3.69 11.30
C ARG A 497 8.46 -2.83 11.24
N ALA A 498 8.59 -1.51 11.12
CA ALA A 498 7.46 -0.59 11.00
C ALA A 498 6.66 -0.84 9.72
N ALA A 499 7.36 -1.00 8.60
CA ALA A 499 6.75 -1.30 7.30
C ALA A 499 6.03 -2.66 7.30
N GLY A 500 6.55 -3.63 8.05
CA GLY A 500 5.94 -4.95 8.22
C GLY A 500 4.90 -5.05 9.34
N GLU A 501 4.60 -3.99 10.08
CA GLU A 501 3.60 -4.05 11.15
C GLU A 501 2.20 -4.25 10.57
N THR A 502 1.44 -5.17 11.14
CA THR A 502 0.11 -5.52 10.63
C THR A 502 -0.99 -5.12 11.59
N MET A 503 -0.84 -5.43 12.88
CA MET A 503 -1.98 -5.40 13.80
C MET A 503 -2.35 -3.99 14.25
N ILE A 504 -1.34 -3.15 14.52
CA ILE A 504 -1.58 -1.75 14.88
C ILE A 504 -2.25 -1.01 13.70
N LEU A 505 -1.82 -1.30 12.46
CA LEU A 505 -2.37 -0.67 11.26
C LEU A 505 -3.80 -1.11 10.98
N LEU A 506 -4.11 -2.40 11.14
CA LEU A 506 -5.48 -2.91 11.02
C LEU A 506 -6.46 -2.18 11.95
N ILE A 507 -6.04 -1.90 13.19
CA ILE A 507 -6.90 -1.36 14.24
C ILE A 507 -7.00 0.18 14.17
N LEU A 508 -5.90 0.89 13.88
CA LEU A 508 -5.80 2.34 14.08
C LEU A 508 -5.79 3.19 12.81
N SER A 509 -5.51 2.59 11.65
CA SER A 509 -5.31 3.38 10.43
C SER A 509 -6.59 3.91 9.81
N GLY A 510 -7.75 3.36 10.19
CA GLY A 510 -9.04 3.60 9.53
C GLY A 510 -9.18 2.88 8.19
N ASN A 511 -8.12 2.21 7.72
CA ASN A 511 -8.06 1.44 6.47
C ASN A 511 -8.54 2.24 5.23
N THR A 512 -8.25 3.54 5.20
CA THR A 512 -8.60 4.43 4.08
C THR A 512 -7.50 4.42 3.01
N GLY A 513 -7.83 3.90 1.82
CA GLY A 513 -6.90 3.77 0.68
C GLY A 513 -6.70 5.06 -0.10
N VAL A 514 -6.33 6.16 0.58
CA VAL A 514 -6.13 7.48 -0.04
C VAL A 514 -4.66 7.91 0.00
N ILE A 515 -4.21 8.63 -1.04
CA ILE A 515 -2.90 9.27 -1.07
C ILE A 515 -3.06 10.71 -0.59
N ASP A 516 -2.93 10.91 0.73
CA ASP A 516 -2.99 12.23 1.34
C ASP A 516 -1.76 12.48 2.24
N VAL A 517 -1.13 13.65 2.11
CA VAL A 517 0.07 14.02 2.87
C VAL A 517 -0.25 14.42 4.31
N SER A 518 -1.48 14.86 4.59
CA SER A 518 -1.95 15.25 5.91
C SER A 518 -1.74 14.14 6.93
N VAL A 519 -1.08 14.46 8.03
CA VAL A 519 -0.86 13.50 9.12
C VAL A 519 -2.14 13.20 9.91
N PHE A 520 -3.16 14.04 9.74
CA PHE A 520 -4.47 13.93 10.41
C PHE A 520 -5.48 13.09 9.63
N GLU A 521 -5.09 12.59 8.44
CA GLU A 521 -5.90 11.67 7.65
C GLU A 521 -5.54 10.22 7.98
N GLY A 522 -6.51 9.31 7.79
CA GLY A 522 -6.27 7.88 7.85
C GLY A 522 -5.32 7.39 6.76
N LEU A 523 -4.95 6.12 6.82
CA LEU A 523 -4.18 5.46 5.76
C LEU A 523 -4.59 4.01 5.65
N ARG A 524 -4.07 3.33 4.62
CA ARG A 524 -4.17 1.89 4.49
C ARG A 524 -2.80 1.34 4.14
N SER A 525 -2.36 0.29 4.83
CA SER A 525 -1.06 -0.35 4.54
C SER A 525 -1.23 -1.62 3.72
N VAL A 526 -0.13 -2.07 3.11
CA VAL A 526 -0.07 -3.35 2.41
C VAL A 526 -0.34 -4.49 3.38
N SER A 527 0.32 -4.50 4.54
CA SER A 527 0.17 -5.51 5.58
C SER A 527 -1.27 -5.65 6.09
N ALA A 528 -1.94 -4.53 6.36
CA ALA A 528 -3.34 -4.50 6.80
C ALA A 528 -4.27 -5.03 5.70
N SER A 529 -4.03 -4.65 4.45
CA SER A 529 -4.83 -5.14 3.32
C SER A 529 -4.68 -6.64 3.12
N LEU A 530 -3.46 -7.17 3.21
CA LEU A 530 -3.21 -8.62 3.14
C LEU A 530 -3.94 -9.38 4.25
N ALA A 531 -3.89 -8.87 5.48
CA ALA A 531 -4.53 -9.54 6.61
C ALA A 531 -6.06 -9.50 6.53
N LEU A 532 -6.63 -8.42 6.00
CA LEU A 532 -8.09 -8.24 5.87
C LEU A 532 -8.66 -9.01 4.67
N GLU A 533 -8.00 -8.94 3.51
CA GLU A 533 -8.61 -9.35 2.24
C GLU A 533 -8.16 -10.73 1.75
N LEU A 534 -6.96 -11.19 2.12
CA LEU A 534 -6.46 -12.49 1.67
C LEU A 534 -7.32 -13.68 2.13
N PRO A 535 -7.88 -13.71 3.36
CA PRO A 535 -8.77 -14.79 3.79
C PRO A 535 -10.09 -14.84 3.00
N GLU A 536 -10.58 -13.68 2.55
CA GLU A 536 -11.88 -13.53 1.87
C GLU A 536 -11.78 -13.60 0.34
N ALA A 537 -10.57 -13.45 -0.21
CA ALA A 537 -10.35 -13.43 -1.65
C ALA A 537 -10.63 -14.80 -2.30
N PRO A 538 -11.54 -14.88 -3.30
CA PRO A 538 -11.80 -16.12 -4.02
C PRO A 538 -10.54 -16.65 -4.68
N ARG A 539 -10.26 -17.95 -4.55
CA ARG A 539 -9.10 -18.58 -5.20
C ARG A 539 -9.17 -18.41 -6.72
N ASN A 540 -8.01 -18.16 -7.32
CA ASN A 540 -7.83 -17.91 -8.76
C ASN A 540 -8.56 -16.65 -9.31
N SER A 541 -8.95 -15.71 -8.45
CA SER A 541 -9.43 -14.40 -8.88
C SER A 541 -8.28 -13.42 -9.11
N SER A 542 -8.49 -12.38 -9.92
CA SER A 542 -7.51 -11.28 -10.07
C SER A 542 -7.17 -10.65 -8.72
N HIS A 543 -8.16 -10.46 -7.85
CA HIS A 543 -7.94 -9.95 -6.50
C HIS A 543 -6.95 -10.81 -5.70
N TYR A 544 -7.14 -12.12 -5.71
CA TYR A 544 -6.24 -13.06 -5.04
C TYR A 544 -4.81 -12.93 -5.58
N PHE A 545 -4.63 -12.87 -6.90
CA PHE A 545 -3.30 -12.72 -7.51
C PHE A 545 -2.64 -11.37 -7.16
N VAL A 546 -3.39 -10.26 -7.18
CA VAL A 546 -2.88 -8.93 -6.80
C VAL A 546 -2.42 -8.91 -5.34
N LEU A 547 -3.13 -9.58 -4.43
CA LEU A 547 -2.69 -9.70 -3.03
C LEU A 547 -1.35 -10.46 -2.91
N PHE A 548 -1.13 -11.50 -3.72
CA PHE A 548 0.18 -12.17 -3.74
C PHE A 548 1.30 -11.27 -4.28
N VAL A 549 1.02 -10.45 -5.30
CA VAL A 549 1.96 -9.41 -5.77
C VAL A 549 2.29 -8.43 -4.65
N MET A 550 1.28 -7.96 -3.91
CA MET A 550 1.49 -7.08 -2.77
C MET A 550 2.35 -7.73 -1.68
N GLY A 551 2.14 -9.02 -1.39
CA GLY A 551 2.97 -9.79 -0.47
C GLY A 551 4.42 -9.90 -0.94
N LEU A 552 4.64 -10.15 -2.24
CA LEU A 552 5.97 -10.17 -2.84
C LEU A 552 6.63 -8.79 -2.79
N LEU A 553 5.89 -7.71 -3.04
CA LEU A 553 6.39 -6.33 -2.94
C LEU A 553 6.80 -5.99 -1.51
N LEU A 554 5.99 -6.35 -0.50
CA LEU A 554 6.32 -6.14 0.91
C LEU A 554 7.54 -6.95 1.33
N PHE A 555 7.64 -8.20 0.87
CA PHE A 555 8.81 -9.05 1.10
C PHE A 555 10.06 -8.42 0.45
N ALA A 556 9.98 -8.02 -0.81
CA ALA A 556 11.07 -7.40 -1.54
C ALA A 556 11.51 -6.07 -0.90
N SER A 557 10.58 -5.22 -0.46
CA SER A 557 10.90 -3.96 0.22
C SER A 557 11.60 -4.22 1.56
N THR A 558 11.09 -5.17 2.35
CA THR A 558 11.71 -5.54 3.64
C THR A 558 13.11 -6.11 3.44
N PHE A 559 13.29 -6.99 2.44
CA PHE A 559 14.59 -7.53 2.08
C PHE A 559 15.56 -6.44 1.62
N ALA A 560 15.11 -5.51 0.78
CA ALA A 560 15.91 -4.39 0.30
C ALA A 560 16.36 -3.47 1.44
N ILE A 561 15.45 -3.12 2.35
CA ILE A 561 15.76 -2.29 3.54
C ILE A 561 16.80 -2.98 4.43
N ASN A 562 16.58 -4.26 4.76
CA ASN A 562 17.49 -5.02 5.63
C ASN A 562 18.87 -5.21 4.98
N THR A 563 18.90 -5.47 3.67
CA THR A 563 20.16 -5.59 2.92
C THR A 563 20.89 -4.24 2.87
N ALA A 564 20.18 -3.15 2.60
CA ALA A 564 20.75 -1.80 2.63
C ALA A 564 21.32 -1.45 4.00
N ALA A 565 20.68 -1.89 5.09
CA ALA A 565 21.16 -1.67 6.46
C ALA A 565 22.53 -2.33 6.69
N GLU A 566 22.71 -3.58 6.26
CA GLU A 566 23.98 -4.28 6.40
C GLU A 566 25.07 -3.68 5.50
N LEU A 567 24.73 -3.31 4.26
CA LEU A 567 25.68 -2.66 3.34
C LEU A 567 26.16 -1.29 3.86
N ILE A 568 25.25 -0.48 4.42
CA ILE A 568 25.61 0.81 5.02
C ILE A 568 26.50 0.60 6.24
N LYS A 569 26.16 -0.36 7.10
CA LYS A 569 26.96 -0.72 8.27
C LYS A 569 28.39 -1.11 7.89
N ASP A 570 28.56 -1.96 6.88
CA ASP A 570 29.90 -2.36 6.41
C ASP A 570 30.68 -1.19 5.82
N ARG A 571 30.01 -0.33 5.03
CA ARG A 571 30.64 0.85 4.43
C ARG A 571 31.08 1.88 5.46
N VAL A 572 30.25 2.17 6.47
CA VAL A 572 30.62 3.10 7.54
C VAL A 572 31.74 2.51 8.40
N LYS A 573 31.69 1.20 8.70
CA LYS A 573 32.74 0.49 9.45
C LYS A 573 34.09 0.49 8.73
N ALA A 574 34.09 0.35 7.40
CA ALA A 574 35.31 0.43 6.61
C ALA A 574 35.94 1.84 6.67
N ARG A 575 35.11 2.89 6.69
CA ARG A 575 35.57 4.28 6.79
C ARG A 575 36.15 4.61 8.17
N THR A 576 35.60 4.03 9.24
CA THR A 576 36.07 4.26 10.62
C THR A 576 37.28 3.42 11.01
N ARG A 577 37.62 2.34 10.30
CA ARG A 577 38.87 1.58 10.49
C ARG A 577 40.13 2.30 9.98
N GLY A 578 39.96 3.36 9.18
CA GLY A 578 41.06 4.18 8.65
C GLY A 578 41.42 5.40 9.50
N VAL A 579 40.76 5.57 10.66
CA VAL A 579 41.04 6.56 11.70
C VAL A 579 41.46 5.78 12.95
#